data_AF-A0A6V8QK40-F1
#
_entry.id   AF-A0A6V8QK40-F1
#
_cell.length_a   1.000
_cell.length_b   1.000
_cell.length_c   1.000
_cell.angle_alpha   90.00
_cell.angle_beta   90.00
_cell.angle_gamma   90.00
#
_symmetry.space_group_name_H-M   'P 1'
#
loop_
_entity.id
_entity.type
_entity.pdbx_description
1 polymer ?
#
loop_
_entity_poly.entity_id
_entity_poly.type
_entity_poly.pdbx_seq_one_letter_code
_entity_poly.pdbx_strand_id
1 'polypeptide(L)'
;MIDCLLDRKNYNAEERAKHPIKGLNLGTYSEKTSTELIASAPGRLQDIVKGMAIVGEALDNERSVEYQNISAKFADIWRTAGIEAGKNNILLMYRDTGTRDPNPVEKMGVYPELDNGNATEDIRNIVNGIAKQEKKAITIFTCGLKGSGIGEYWNDINGLKPSNKITARDFEAYFLKWSYKHGYYKMASGFRSGALDLFTFMGIPTVSIGLRNLMGESRHKLLAKKEFKRVNIQYDQPRHETTAAVTSERWASKPGMSKPNDDQTVFGSPFWETGFQTPQGAKQRALPRDKKAAQMNMPGGFAGFDRIVIEVGYRLACHLYMNLTPSVYNIQEPPTCVVSTHVARFCYPNGTKAEQQKYVKNNEGLDRNDLQAMKKNQALQQSKAMVDRYERELNEDWTEMRKILS
;
A
#
# COMPACT_ATOMS: atom_id res chain seq x y z
N MET A 1 -18.25 14.27 27.55
CA MET A 1 -18.59 13.06 26.79
C MET A 1 -18.78 13.49 25.35
N ILE A 2 -18.06 12.89 24.40
CA ILE A 2 -18.23 13.17 22.98
C ILE A 2 -19.39 12.29 22.53
N ASP A 3 -20.55 12.90 22.26
CA ASP A 3 -21.72 12.18 21.77
C ASP A 3 -21.43 11.57 20.41
N CYS A 4 -21.59 10.26 20.29
CA CYS A 4 -21.43 9.59 19.01
C CYS A 4 -22.73 9.58 18.22
N LEU A 5 -22.56 9.94 16.96
CA LEU A 5 -23.63 10.02 15.99
C LEU A 5 -23.46 8.87 15.01
N LEU A 6 -24.51 8.06 14.83
CA LEU A 6 -24.64 7.11 13.73
C LEU A 6 -25.66 7.71 12.77
N ASP A 7 -25.28 7.92 11.51
CA ASP A 7 -26.12 8.61 10.51
C ASP A 7 -26.72 9.94 11.03
N ARG A 8 -25.93 10.70 11.81
CA ARG A 8 -26.29 12.03 12.35
C ARG A 8 -27.47 12.06 13.32
N LYS A 9 -27.97 10.91 13.76
CA LYS A 9 -28.86 10.82 14.91
C LYS A 9 -28.04 10.56 16.15
N ASN A 10 -28.46 11.15 17.28
CA ASN A 10 -27.97 10.73 18.57
C ASN A 10 -28.16 9.22 18.64
N TYR A 11 -27.06 8.47 18.81
CA TYR A 11 -27.10 7.02 18.91
C TYR A 11 -27.68 6.66 20.29
N ASN A 12 -28.98 6.90 20.41
CA ASN A 12 -29.75 6.87 21.63
C ASN A 12 -30.05 5.42 22.03
N ALA A 13 -30.72 5.24 23.16
CA ALA A 13 -31.00 3.90 23.69
C ALA A 13 -31.87 3.05 22.75
N GLU A 14 -32.80 3.65 22.00
CA GLU A 14 -33.68 2.95 21.06
C GLU A 14 -32.94 2.51 19.78
N GLU A 15 -32.11 3.38 19.21
CA GLU A 15 -31.24 3.05 18.07
C GLU A 15 -30.21 1.97 18.46
N ARG A 16 -29.68 2.01 19.69
CA ARG A 16 -28.85 0.94 20.27
C ARG A 16 -29.59 -0.40 20.39
N ALA A 17 -30.89 -0.37 20.65
CA ALA A 17 -31.71 -1.57 20.74
C ALA A 17 -32.06 -2.16 19.36
N LYS A 18 -32.30 -1.31 18.35
CA LYS A 18 -32.64 -1.72 16.96
C LYS A 18 -31.42 -2.12 16.13
N HIS A 19 -30.32 -1.40 16.30
CA HIS A 19 -29.05 -1.66 15.64
C HIS A 19 -27.97 -1.89 16.70
N PRO A 20 -27.99 -3.00 17.46
CA PRO A 20 -26.98 -3.24 18.48
C PRO A 20 -25.61 -3.29 17.83
N ILE A 21 -24.85 -2.19 17.95
CA ILE A 21 -23.42 -2.20 17.77
C ILE A 21 -22.85 -2.80 19.06
N LYS A 22 -23.07 -4.10 19.25
CA LYS A 22 -22.43 -4.87 20.31
C LYS A 22 -20.92 -4.66 20.19
N GLY A 23 -20.32 -4.04 21.19
CA GLY A 23 -18.87 -4.05 21.41
C GLY A 23 -18.06 -2.79 21.04
N LEU A 24 -18.66 -1.69 20.57
CA LEU A 24 -17.91 -0.44 20.35
C LEU A 24 -18.00 0.49 21.58
N ASN A 25 -17.09 0.28 22.51
CA ASN A 25 -16.80 1.27 23.55
C ASN A 25 -16.05 2.44 22.91
N LEU A 26 -16.70 3.60 22.78
CA LEU A 26 -16.02 4.81 22.33
C LEU A 26 -14.76 5.05 23.16
N GLY A 27 -13.61 5.02 22.48
CA GLY A 27 -12.31 5.07 23.14
C GLY A 27 -11.20 5.30 22.12
N THR A 28 -10.02 5.62 22.63
CA THR A 28 -8.81 5.69 21.81
C THR A 28 -8.31 4.28 21.54
N TYR A 29 -8.56 3.79 20.33
CA TYR A 29 -8.06 2.49 19.91
C TYR A 29 -6.67 2.62 19.29
N SER A 30 -5.80 1.67 19.57
CA SER A 30 -4.55 1.52 18.82
C SER A 30 -4.87 1.19 17.34
N GLU A 31 -3.98 1.53 16.41
CA GLU A 31 -4.18 1.23 14.98
C GLU A 31 -4.44 -0.26 14.70
N LYS A 32 -3.80 -1.15 15.48
CA LYS A 32 -4.02 -2.59 15.37
C LYS A 32 -5.45 -2.95 15.80
N THR A 33 -5.87 -2.46 16.97
CA THR A 33 -7.19 -2.73 17.53
C THR A 33 -8.30 -2.19 16.63
N SER A 34 -8.14 -0.98 16.08
CA SER A 34 -9.13 -0.44 15.13
C SER A 34 -9.24 -1.28 13.87
N THR A 35 -8.10 -1.72 13.31
CA THR A 35 -8.10 -2.61 12.13
C THR A 35 -8.78 -3.96 12.43
N GLU A 36 -8.49 -4.56 13.58
CA GLU A 36 -9.11 -5.83 14.02
C GLU A 36 -10.62 -5.70 14.24
N LEU A 37 -11.07 -4.58 14.82
CA LEU A 37 -12.49 -4.29 15.01
C LEU A 37 -13.21 -4.14 13.66
N ILE A 38 -12.63 -3.41 12.71
CA ILE A 38 -13.20 -3.26 11.36
C ILE A 38 -13.25 -4.62 10.65
N ALA A 39 -12.17 -5.40 10.73
CA ALA A 39 -12.04 -6.68 10.06
C ALA A 39 -12.96 -7.78 10.63
N SER A 40 -13.42 -7.62 11.87
CA SER A 40 -14.33 -8.57 12.55
C SER A 40 -15.79 -8.12 12.50
N ALA A 41 -16.08 -6.93 11.97
CA ALA A 41 -17.42 -6.41 11.86
C ALA A 41 -18.18 -7.09 10.70
N PRO A 42 -19.28 -7.81 10.95
CA PRO A 42 -20.05 -8.45 9.89
C PRO A 42 -20.75 -7.40 9.02
N GLY A 43 -20.56 -7.41 7.70
CA GLY A 43 -21.28 -6.60 6.70
C GLY A 43 -21.15 -5.06 6.78
N ARG A 44 -20.53 -4.51 7.84
CA ARG A 44 -20.60 -3.10 8.28
C ARG A 44 -19.53 -2.16 7.72
N LEU A 45 -18.68 -2.61 6.79
CA LEU A 45 -17.74 -1.70 6.13
C LEU A 45 -18.48 -0.51 5.50
N GLN A 46 -19.68 -0.70 4.95
CA GLN A 46 -20.48 0.38 4.37
C GLN A 46 -20.80 1.51 5.37
N ASP A 47 -21.02 1.19 6.65
CA ASP A 47 -21.33 2.20 7.68
C ASP A 47 -20.07 2.97 8.11
N ILE A 48 -18.92 2.28 8.16
CA ILE A 48 -17.61 2.93 8.36
C ILE A 48 -17.32 3.88 7.19
N VAL A 49 -17.54 3.42 5.95
CA VAL A 49 -17.38 4.21 4.72
C VAL A 49 -18.24 5.48 4.75
N LYS A 50 -19.46 5.42 5.32
CA LYS A 50 -20.32 6.60 5.52
C LYS A 50 -19.77 7.54 6.60
N GLY A 51 -19.31 7.00 7.73
CA GLY A 51 -18.74 7.78 8.83
C GLY A 51 -17.41 8.48 8.53
N MET A 52 -16.63 8.00 7.55
CA MET A 52 -15.32 8.57 7.20
C MET A 52 -15.38 9.85 6.36
N ALA A 53 -16.50 10.13 5.71
CA ALA A 53 -16.73 11.37 4.97
C ALA A 53 -17.86 12.14 5.66
N ILE A 54 -17.54 12.89 6.71
CA ILE A 54 -18.53 13.72 7.41
C ILE A 54 -18.77 14.97 6.55
N VAL A 55 -19.56 14.83 5.50
CA VAL A 55 -20.05 15.93 4.65
C VAL A 55 -21.53 16.19 4.96
N GLY A 56 -22.02 17.42 4.97
CA GLY A 56 -23.40 17.74 5.39
C GLY A 56 -24.51 17.06 4.56
N GLU A 57 -25.77 17.12 5.03
CA GLU A 57 -26.94 16.42 4.44
C GLU A 57 -27.20 16.79 2.97
N ALA A 58 -26.93 18.04 2.60
CA ALA A 58 -27.06 18.49 1.21
C ALA A 58 -26.09 17.74 0.26
N LEU A 59 -24.89 17.39 0.71
CA LEU A 59 -23.90 16.66 -0.09
C LEU A 59 -24.18 15.16 -0.21
N ASP A 60 -25.02 14.60 0.67
CA ASP A 60 -25.46 13.21 0.55
C ASP A 60 -26.71 13.06 -0.34
N ASN A 61 -27.42 14.16 -0.58
CA ASN A 61 -28.59 14.18 -1.44
C ASN A 61 -28.20 14.59 -2.86
N GLU A 62 -28.11 13.62 -3.76
CA GLU A 62 -27.75 13.84 -5.17
C GLU A 62 -28.70 14.83 -5.89
N ARG A 63 -29.93 15.04 -5.39
CA ARG A 63 -30.88 15.99 -5.96
C ARG A 63 -30.72 17.42 -5.43
N SER A 64 -29.89 17.64 -4.41
CA SER A 64 -29.70 18.97 -3.86
C SER A 64 -28.92 19.85 -4.85
N VAL A 65 -29.25 21.14 -4.88
CA VAL A 65 -28.55 22.14 -5.71
C VAL A 65 -27.06 22.19 -5.33
N GLU A 66 -26.75 22.07 -4.05
CA GLU A 66 -25.38 22.09 -3.53
C GLU A 66 -24.56 20.89 -4.05
N TYR A 67 -25.13 19.68 -4.01
CA TYR A 67 -24.51 18.49 -4.58
C TYR A 67 -24.25 18.67 -6.07
N GLN A 68 -25.26 19.09 -6.84
CA GLN A 68 -25.14 19.26 -8.29
C GLN A 68 -24.04 20.27 -8.65
N ASN A 69 -23.99 21.41 -7.94
CA ASN A 69 -22.95 22.42 -8.14
C ASN A 69 -21.55 21.89 -7.84
N ILE A 70 -21.36 21.16 -6.73
CA ILE A 70 -20.06 20.61 -6.36
C ILE A 70 -19.65 19.46 -7.29
N SER A 71 -20.60 18.59 -7.64
CA SER A 71 -20.44 17.49 -8.57
C SER A 71 -19.98 17.97 -9.96
N ALA A 72 -20.57 19.05 -10.48
CA ALA A 72 -20.16 19.66 -11.74
C ALA A 72 -18.70 20.16 -11.69
N LYS A 73 -18.30 20.79 -10.59
CA LYS A 73 -16.91 21.26 -10.40
C LYS A 73 -15.93 20.10 -10.26
N PHE A 74 -16.30 19.03 -9.56
CA PHE A 74 -15.48 17.82 -9.47
C PHE A 74 -15.29 17.16 -10.84
N ALA A 75 -16.35 17.08 -11.64
CA ALA A 75 -16.24 16.59 -13.01
C ALA A 75 -15.31 17.45 -13.87
N ASP A 76 -15.34 18.78 -13.68
CA ASP A 76 -14.48 19.73 -14.40
C ASP A 76 -12.99 19.58 -14.07
N ILE A 77 -12.66 19.32 -12.79
CA ILE A 77 -11.29 19.02 -12.35
C ILE A 77 -10.75 17.82 -13.14
N TRP A 78 -11.52 16.73 -13.21
CA TRP A 78 -11.10 15.53 -13.94
C TRP A 78 -11.01 15.73 -15.45
N ARG A 79 -11.95 16.49 -16.02
CA ARG A 79 -11.94 16.88 -17.43
C ARG A 79 -10.67 17.66 -17.77
N THR A 80 -10.31 18.64 -16.95
CA THR A 80 -9.11 19.47 -17.13
C THR A 80 -7.83 18.63 -17.00
N ALA A 81 -7.83 17.61 -16.13
CA ALA A 81 -6.74 16.65 -16.01
C ALA A 81 -6.66 15.63 -17.17
N GLY A 82 -7.63 15.63 -18.09
CA GLY A 82 -7.70 14.65 -19.20
C GLY A 82 -8.07 13.24 -18.74
N ILE A 83 -8.77 13.11 -17.60
CA ILE A 83 -9.20 11.83 -17.04
C ILE A 83 -10.67 11.61 -17.34
N GLU A 84 -10.96 10.58 -18.13
CA GLU A 84 -12.33 10.20 -18.50
C GLU A 84 -12.89 9.11 -17.57
N ALA A 85 -14.15 9.28 -17.19
CA ALA A 85 -14.91 8.29 -16.43
C ALA A 85 -15.12 6.99 -17.23
N GLY A 86 -15.21 5.86 -16.52
CA GLY A 86 -15.44 4.53 -17.10
C GLY A 86 -14.20 3.86 -17.70
N LYS A 87 -13.08 4.59 -17.84
CA LYS A 87 -11.81 4.02 -18.29
C LYS A 87 -11.13 3.20 -17.19
N ASN A 88 -10.12 2.45 -17.60
CA ASN A 88 -9.28 1.62 -16.73
C ASN A 88 -8.20 2.48 -16.07
N ASN A 89 -8.63 3.45 -15.26
CA ASN A 89 -7.70 4.37 -14.60
C ASN A 89 -7.35 3.89 -13.18
N ILE A 90 -6.08 4.02 -12.82
CA ILE A 90 -5.52 3.72 -11.50
C ILE A 90 -5.05 5.04 -10.89
N LEU A 91 -5.56 5.36 -9.71
CA LEU A 91 -5.15 6.54 -8.96
C LEU A 91 -3.87 6.22 -8.18
N LEU A 92 -2.74 6.73 -8.63
CA LEU A 92 -1.48 6.59 -7.92
C LEU A 92 -1.33 7.69 -6.88
N MET A 93 -1.22 7.25 -5.63
CA MET A 93 -0.87 8.11 -4.53
C MET A 93 0.60 8.49 -4.64
N TYR A 94 0.85 9.68 -5.19
CA TYR A 94 2.14 10.34 -5.13
C TYR A 94 2.50 10.65 -3.68
N ARG A 95 3.53 9.98 -3.17
CA ARG A 95 4.19 10.38 -1.93
C ARG A 95 5.58 10.83 -2.31
N ASP A 96 5.82 12.13 -2.36
CA ASP A 96 7.20 12.59 -2.34
C ASP A 96 7.75 12.31 -0.97
N THR A 97 8.72 11.43 -0.92
CA THR A 97 9.15 10.82 0.30
C THR A 97 10.45 11.44 0.74
N GLY A 98 10.36 12.60 1.39
CA GLY A 98 11.54 13.26 1.95
C GLY A 98 12.58 13.68 0.91
N THR A 99 12.27 13.64 -0.39
CA THR A 99 13.24 13.93 -1.46
C THR A 99 12.94 15.23 -2.21
N ARG A 100 11.68 15.71 -2.24
CA ARG A 100 11.40 17.11 -2.61
C ARG A 100 11.63 18.01 -1.41
N ASP A 101 12.63 18.87 -1.57
CA ASP A 101 13.01 20.02 -0.76
C ASP A 101 11.83 20.66 0.01
N PRO A 102 11.46 20.16 1.20
CA PRO A 102 10.65 20.92 2.11
C PRO A 102 11.66 21.78 2.85
N ASN A 103 11.81 23.04 2.48
CA ASN A 103 12.52 23.95 3.35
C ASN A 103 11.58 24.29 4.54
N PRO A 104 11.89 23.88 5.79
CA PRO A 104 13.11 23.21 6.26
C PRO A 104 13.00 21.68 6.38
N VAL A 105 14.14 21.02 6.13
CA VAL A 105 14.29 19.55 6.05
C VAL A 105 13.93 18.83 7.35
N GLU A 106 13.95 19.50 8.51
CA GLU A 106 13.50 18.89 9.78
C GLU A 106 12.03 18.47 9.78
N LYS A 107 11.24 18.92 8.80
CA LYS A 107 9.84 18.49 8.61
C LYS A 107 9.70 17.23 7.75
N MET A 108 10.80 16.67 7.23
CA MET A 108 10.75 15.42 6.48
C MET A 108 10.36 14.25 7.38
N GLY A 109 9.43 13.43 6.88
CA GLY A 109 9.13 12.14 7.49
C GLY A 109 10.37 11.26 7.53
N VAL A 110 10.69 10.75 8.71
CA VAL A 110 11.77 9.80 9.01
C VAL A 110 11.33 8.33 8.80
N TYR A 111 10.07 8.15 8.45
CA TYR A 111 9.34 6.89 8.35
C TYR A 111 9.84 6.13 7.07
N PRO A 112 9.36 4.92 6.73
CA PRO A 112 9.77 4.19 5.51
C PRO A 112 9.63 4.94 4.19
N GLU A 113 9.28 6.23 4.20
CA GLU A 113 9.26 7.08 3.03
C GLU A 113 10.55 6.99 2.23
N LEU A 114 11.73 6.95 2.87
CA LEU A 114 13.01 6.96 2.15
C LEU A 114 13.15 5.79 1.15
N ASP A 115 12.42 4.69 1.35
CA ASP A 115 12.41 3.53 0.45
C ASP A 115 11.53 3.71 -0.81
N ASN A 116 10.76 4.81 -0.88
CA ASN A 116 9.78 5.02 -1.93
C ASN A 116 10.35 5.84 -3.11
N GLY A 117 11.06 6.95 -2.89
CA GLY A 117 11.70 7.80 -3.92
C GLY A 117 10.96 7.95 -5.24
N ASN A 118 11.60 7.57 -6.37
CA ASN A 118 10.99 7.59 -7.71
C ASN A 118 9.92 6.49 -7.93
N ALA A 119 9.34 5.97 -6.86
CA ALA A 119 8.18 5.09 -6.78
C ALA A 119 7.17 5.30 -7.90
N THR A 120 6.86 6.57 -8.17
CA THR A 120 5.86 6.95 -9.16
C THR A 120 6.25 6.53 -10.56
N GLU A 121 7.50 6.75 -10.93
CA GLU A 121 7.99 6.41 -12.26
C GLU A 121 8.19 4.91 -12.42
N ASP A 122 8.69 4.23 -11.38
CA ASP A 122 8.82 2.77 -11.38
C ASP A 122 7.46 2.09 -11.56
N ILE A 123 6.45 2.51 -10.79
CA ILE A 123 5.09 1.98 -10.91
C ILE A 123 4.50 2.30 -12.29
N ARG A 124 4.65 3.54 -12.78
CA ARG A 124 4.18 3.91 -14.13
C ARG A 124 4.78 3.00 -15.19
N ASN A 125 6.07 2.75 -15.13
CA ASN A 125 6.76 1.88 -16.09
C ASN A 125 6.27 0.43 -16.03
N ILE A 126 6.03 -0.11 -14.83
CA ILE A 126 5.46 -1.45 -14.66
C ILE A 126 4.04 -1.52 -15.22
N VAL A 127 3.16 -0.57 -14.86
CA VAL A 127 1.77 -0.56 -15.35
C VAL A 127 1.69 -0.33 -16.86
N ASN A 128 2.54 0.54 -17.42
CA ASN A 128 2.65 0.74 -18.86
C ASN A 128 3.15 -0.54 -19.58
N GLY A 129 4.09 -1.26 -18.96
CA GLY A 129 4.55 -2.57 -19.41
C GLY A 129 3.41 -3.57 -19.50
N ILE A 130 2.61 -3.69 -18.43
CA ILE A 130 1.42 -4.55 -18.38
C ILE A 130 0.41 -4.13 -19.46
N ALA A 131 0.10 -2.83 -19.57
CA ALA A 131 -0.83 -2.31 -20.58
C ALA A 131 -0.41 -2.71 -22.01
N LYS A 132 0.89 -2.59 -22.32
CA LYS A 132 1.46 -2.95 -23.61
C LYS A 132 1.42 -4.46 -23.88
N GLN A 133 1.84 -5.27 -22.90
CA GLN A 133 1.89 -6.72 -23.03
C GLN A 133 0.48 -7.32 -23.18
N GLU A 134 -0.48 -6.81 -22.41
CA GLU A 134 -1.86 -7.30 -22.41
C GLU A 134 -2.73 -6.68 -23.50
N LYS A 135 -2.20 -5.70 -24.25
CA LYS A 135 -2.97 -4.88 -25.21
C LYS A 135 -4.25 -4.31 -24.57
N LYS A 136 -4.15 -3.88 -23.32
CA LYS A 136 -5.25 -3.25 -22.57
C LYS A 136 -4.88 -1.79 -22.32
N ALA A 137 -5.82 -0.88 -22.60
CA ALA A 137 -5.68 0.50 -22.16
C ALA A 137 -5.81 0.52 -20.64
N ILE A 138 -4.70 0.74 -19.93
CA ILE A 138 -4.64 0.97 -18.49
C ILE A 138 -3.88 2.28 -18.32
N THR A 139 -4.47 3.22 -17.60
CA THR A 139 -3.85 4.52 -17.32
C THR A 139 -3.58 4.59 -15.84
N ILE A 140 -2.32 4.78 -15.46
CA ILE A 140 -2.00 5.17 -14.09
C ILE A 140 -1.63 6.64 -14.06
N PHE A 141 -2.29 7.38 -13.19
CA PHE A 141 -2.12 8.82 -13.08
C PHE A 141 -1.94 9.17 -11.61
N THR A 142 -1.11 10.17 -11.35
CA THR A 142 -1.07 10.76 -10.02
C THR A 142 -2.24 11.72 -9.91
N CYS A 143 -2.84 11.73 -8.73
CA CYS A 143 -3.59 12.85 -8.18
C CYS A 143 -2.90 14.20 -8.58
N GLY A 144 -3.41 14.96 -9.57
CA GLY A 144 -2.80 16.20 -10.09
C GLY A 144 -2.90 16.36 -11.62
N LEU A 145 -2.49 17.52 -12.16
CA LEU A 145 -2.21 17.73 -13.59
C LEU A 145 -1.09 16.77 -14.06
N LYS A 146 -0.96 16.59 -15.39
CA LYS A 146 0.15 15.79 -15.96
C LYS A 146 1.50 16.34 -15.50
N GLY A 147 2.14 15.65 -14.56
CA GLY A 147 3.43 16.06 -13.98
C GLY A 147 3.36 16.56 -12.53
N SER A 148 2.19 16.57 -11.90
CA SER A 148 2.05 17.00 -10.52
C SER A 148 1.60 15.93 -9.53
N GLY A 149 1.84 16.24 -8.25
CA GLY A 149 1.61 15.35 -7.10
C GLY A 149 0.27 15.59 -6.43
N ILE A 150 -0.08 14.70 -5.48
CA ILE A 150 -1.37 14.64 -4.75
C ILE A 150 -1.87 16.01 -4.26
N GLY A 151 -0.99 16.96 -3.97
CA GLY A 151 -1.35 18.25 -3.41
C GLY A 151 -1.92 19.29 -4.37
N GLU A 152 -2.03 19.07 -5.69
CA GLU A 152 -2.40 20.19 -6.59
C GLU A 152 -3.91 20.42 -6.73
N TYR A 153 -4.74 19.39 -6.92
CA TYR A 153 -6.20 19.57 -6.87
C TYR A 153 -6.67 19.96 -5.45
N TRP A 154 -5.81 19.82 -4.43
CA TRP A 154 -6.12 20.35 -3.10
C TRP A 154 -6.47 21.84 -3.14
N ASN A 155 -5.68 22.61 -3.88
CA ASN A 155 -5.93 24.04 -4.04
C ASN A 155 -7.25 24.28 -4.77
N ASP A 156 -7.52 23.46 -5.78
CA ASP A 156 -8.74 23.55 -6.59
C ASP A 156 -10.01 23.14 -5.82
N ILE A 157 -9.93 22.16 -4.91
CA ILE A 157 -11.08 21.68 -4.12
C ILE A 157 -11.28 22.44 -2.80
N ASN A 158 -10.21 22.97 -2.18
CA ASN A 158 -10.33 23.61 -0.87
C ASN A 158 -11.23 24.87 -0.93
N GLY A 159 -11.19 25.59 -2.05
CA GLY A 159 -12.10 26.72 -2.32
C GLY A 159 -13.55 26.33 -2.61
N LEU A 160 -13.85 25.03 -2.75
CA LEU A 160 -15.20 24.53 -3.07
C LEU A 160 -15.96 24.04 -1.84
N LYS A 161 -15.32 24.09 -0.67
CA LYS A 161 -15.91 23.60 0.56
C LYS A 161 -17.15 24.41 0.93
N PRO A 162 -18.33 23.78 1.11
CA PRO A 162 -19.57 24.52 1.33
C PRO A 162 -19.74 25.05 2.75
N SER A 163 -18.96 24.55 3.72
CA SER A 163 -19.07 24.96 5.11
C SER A 163 -17.73 24.96 5.84
N ASN A 164 -17.54 25.95 6.70
CA ASN A 164 -16.38 26.02 7.60
C ASN A 164 -16.33 24.87 8.63
N LYS A 165 -17.45 24.18 8.88
CA LYS A 165 -17.53 23.05 9.80
C LYS A 165 -16.93 21.76 9.26
N ILE A 166 -16.89 21.60 7.94
CA ILE A 166 -16.28 20.43 7.28
C ILE A 166 -14.76 20.63 7.33
N THR A 167 -14.00 19.64 7.80
CA THR A 167 -12.55 19.76 7.73
C THR A 167 -12.10 19.57 6.29
N ALA A 168 -10.97 20.17 5.95
CA ALA A 168 -10.47 20.07 4.59
C ALA A 168 -10.14 18.58 4.24
N ARG A 169 -9.68 17.78 5.20
CA ARG A 169 -9.43 16.34 5.04
C ARG A 169 -10.71 15.53 4.78
N ASP A 170 -11.81 15.86 5.46
CA ASP A 170 -13.10 15.19 5.23
C ASP A 170 -13.63 15.50 3.83
N PHE A 171 -13.44 16.73 3.36
CA PHE A 171 -13.82 17.15 2.02
C PHE A 171 -12.96 16.48 0.93
N GLU A 172 -11.66 16.28 1.20
CA GLU A 172 -10.76 15.48 0.35
C GLU A 172 -11.25 14.04 0.21
N ALA A 173 -11.51 13.39 1.35
CA ALA A 173 -12.01 12.02 1.39
C ALA A 173 -13.33 11.90 0.61
N TYR A 174 -14.21 12.90 0.76
CA TYR A 174 -15.45 12.98 -0.02
C TYR A 174 -15.20 13.10 -1.52
N PHE A 175 -14.35 14.03 -1.97
CA PHE A 175 -14.01 14.19 -3.39
C PHE A 175 -13.47 12.87 -3.99
N LEU A 176 -12.54 12.22 -3.29
CA LEU A 176 -11.94 10.95 -3.73
C LEU A 176 -12.99 9.85 -3.83
N LYS A 177 -13.86 9.73 -2.82
CA LYS A 177 -14.96 8.77 -2.80
C LYS A 177 -16.00 9.05 -3.90
N TRP A 178 -16.37 10.31 -4.10
CA TRP A 178 -17.26 10.74 -5.18
C TRP A 178 -16.67 10.36 -6.54
N SER A 179 -15.38 10.63 -6.75
CA SER A 179 -14.67 10.36 -8.00
C SER A 179 -14.61 8.86 -8.32
N TYR A 180 -14.41 8.02 -7.30
CA TYR A 180 -14.50 6.56 -7.44
C TYR A 180 -15.92 6.11 -7.83
N LYS A 181 -16.95 6.62 -7.13
CA LYS A 181 -18.36 6.29 -7.42
C LYS A 181 -18.78 6.67 -8.85
N HIS A 182 -18.23 7.76 -9.37
CA HIS A 182 -18.50 8.24 -10.74
C HIS A 182 -17.54 7.64 -11.79
N GLY A 183 -16.68 6.69 -11.39
CA GLY A 183 -15.89 5.88 -12.31
C GLY A 183 -14.66 6.59 -12.89
N TYR A 184 -14.16 7.66 -12.28
CA TYR A 184 -12.93 8.34 -12.74
C TYR A 184 -11.67 7.50 -12.51
N TYR A 185 -11.70 6.59 -11.54
CA TYR A 185 -10.68 5.56 -11.34
C TYR A 185 -11.31 4.32 -10.72
N LYS A 186 -10.68 3.16 -10.93
CA LYS A 186 -11.18 1.86 -10.46
C LYS A 186 -10.51 1.37 -9.19
N MET A 187 -9.29 1.82 -8.93
CA MET A 187 -8.53 1.49 -7.73
C MET A 187 -7.50 2.58 -7.43
N ALA A 188 -7.10 2.67 -6.17
CA ALA A 188 -6.00 3.51 -5.73
C ALA A 188 -4.76 2.65 -5.46
N SER A 189 -3.58 3.21 -5.66
CA SER A 189 -2.33 2.49 -5.48
C SER A 189 -1.30 3.37 -4.80
N GLY A 190 -0.38 2.76 -4.05
CA GLY A 190 0.77 3.48 -3.54
C GLY A 190 1.63 2.63 -2.63
N PHE A 191 2.76 3.20 -2.23
CA PHE A 191 3.53 2.62 -1.14
C PHE A 191 2.76 2.72 0.17
N ARG A 192 3.03 1.80 1.09
CA ARG A 192 2.41 1.72 2.42
C ARG A 192 2.36 3.11 3.07
N SER A 193 1.14 3.63 3.24
CA SER A 193 0.89 4.92 3.87
C SER A 193 -0.50 4.96 4.51
N GLY A 194 -0.65 5.74 5.57
CA GLY A 194 -1.94 5.91 6.25
C GLY A 194 -3.03 6.46 5.32
N ALA A 195 -2.66 7.23 4.31
CA ALA A 195 -3.60 7.75 3.34
C ALA A 195 -4.13 6.66 2.39
N LEU A 196 -3.34 5.63 2.04
CA LEU A 196 -3.85 4.47 1.27
C LEU A 196 -4.82 3.62 2.10
N ASP A 197 -4.60 3.57 3.42
CA ASP A 197 -5.52 2.91 4.34
C ASP A 197 -6.89 3.62 4.39
N LEU A 198 -6.92 4.96 4.20
CA LEU A 198 -8.18 5.71 4.04
C LEU A 198 -8.99 5.19 2.85
N PHE A 199 -8.38 5.05 1.66
CA PHE A 199 -9.06 4.48 0.49
C PHE A 199 -9.61 3.08 0.77
N THR A 200 -8.78 2.25 1.43
CA THR A 200 -9.15 0.88 1.82
C THR A 200 -10.41 0.90 2.70
N PHE A 201 -10.44 1.76 3.71
CA PHE A 201 -11.59 1.87 4.62
C PHE A 201 -12.79 2.59 3.99
N MET A 202 -12.58 3.41 2.95
CA MET A 202 -13.65 3.95 2.09
C MET A 202 -14.22 2.91 1.11
N GLY A 203 -13.76 1.65 1.18
CA GLY A 203 -14.25 0.54 0.35
C GLY A 203 -13.78 0.62 -1.10
N ILE A 204 -12.80 1.49 -1.37
CA ILE A 204 -12.17 1.67 -2.66
C ILE A 204 -11.08 0.59 -2.78
N PRO A 205 -11.03 -0.17 -3.89
CA PRO A 205 -9.99 -1.15 -4.06
C PRO A 205 -8.59 -0.52 -4.03
N THR A 206 -7.66 -1.17 -3.36
CA THR A 206 -6.30 -0.63 -3.17
C THR A 206 -5.20 -1.61 -3.55
N VAL A 207 -4.10 -1.07 -4.08
CA VAL A 207 -2.82 -1.78 -4.24
C VAL A 207 -1.80 -1.13 -3.34
N SER A 208 -1.33 -1.86 -2.33
CA SER A 208 -0.34 -1.37 -1.39
C SER A 208 0.99 -2.07 -1.55
N ILE A 209 2.02 -1.29 -1.86
CA ILE A 209 3.38 -1.78 -2.04
C ILE A 209 4.17 -1.53 -0.77
N GLY A 210 4.87 -2.53 -0.26
CA GLY A 210 5.70 -2.36 0.92
C GLY A 210 6.85 -3.37 0.98
N LEU A 211 7.93 -2.95 1.63
CA LEU A 211 9.06 -3.82 1.96
C LEU A 211 8.61 -4.88 2.98
N ARG A 212 8.88 -6.15 2.71
CA ARG A 212 8.62 -7.28 3.60
C ARG A 212 9.48 -7.15 4.84
N ASN A 213 8.93 -7.50 6.01
CA ASN A 213 9.57 -7.32 7.31
C ASN A 213 9.85 -5.85 7.67
N LEU A 214 9.27 -4.88 6.95
CA LEU A 214 9.34 -3.49 7.37
C LEU A 214 8.60 -3.29 8.68
N MET A 215 9.15 -2.46 9.57
CA MET A 215 8.54 -2.25 10.86
C MET A 215 7.11 -1.71 10.76
N GLY A 216 6.20 -2.30 11.55
CA GLY A 216 4.76 -2.03 11.52
C GLY A 216 3.97 -2.76 10.41
N GLU A 217 4.58 -3.71 9.69
CA GLU A 217 3.92 -4.53 8.66
C GLU A 217 2.75 -5.38 9.19
N SER A 218 2.64 -5.60 10.50
CA SER A 218 1.51 -6.33 11.11
C SER A 218 0.14 -5.80 10.66
N ARG A 219 0.04 -4.49 10.39
CA ARG A 219 -1.17 -3.85 9.85
C ARG A 219 -1.48 -4.27 8.41
N HIS A 220 -0.46 -4.41 7.55
CA HIS A 220 -0.65 -4.85 6.16
C HIS A 220 -1.32 -6.22 6.10
N LYS A 221 -0.86 -7.17 6.93
CA LYS A 221 -1.45 -8.51 7.00
C LYS A 221 -2.93 -8.47 7.40
N LEU A 222 -3.30 -7.60 8.34
CA LEU A 222 -4.70 -7.44 8.77
C LEU A 222 -5.59 -6.80 7.69
N LEU A 223 -5.04 -5.88 6.89
CA LEU A 223 -5.73 -5.24 5.77
C LEU A 223 -5.75 -6.09 4.50
N ALA A 224 -5.04 -7.23 4.49
CA ALA A 224 -5.01 -8.16 3.37
C ALA A 224 -6.23 -9.10 3.33
N LYS A 225 -7.24 -8.87 4.16
CA LYS A 225 -8.45 -9.72 4.13
C LYS A 225 -9.36 -9.29 2.97
N LYS A 226 -10.13 -10.25 2.44
CA LYS A 226 -10.96 -10.06 1.23
C LYS A 226 -11.94 -8.89 1.35
N GLU A 227 -12.40 -8.60 2.56
CA GLU A 227 -13.36 -7.54 2.88
C GLU A 227 -12.80 -6.14 2.53
N PHE A 228 -11.49 -5.95 2.62
CA PHE A 228 -10.82 -4.67 2.40
C PHE A 228 -10.53 -4.36 0.93
N LYS A 229 -10.81 -5.29 0.00
CA LYS A 229 -10.52 -5.14 -1.44
C LYS A 229 -9.10 -4.62 -1.71
N ARG A 230 -8.13 -5.12 -0.94
CA ARG A 230 -6.74 -4.68 -1.00
C ARG A 230 -5.85 -5.79 -1.52
N VAL A 231 -4.93 -5.46 -2.41
CA VAL A 231 -3.80 -6.32 -2.78
C VAL A 231 -2.55 -5.71 -2.16
N ASN A 232 -1.88 -6.48 -1.30
CA ASN A 232 -0.63 -6.10 -0.68
C ASN A 232 0.52 -6.77 -1.42
N ILE A 233 1.40 -5.96 -1.97
CA ILE A 233 2.60 -6.39 -2.67
C ILE A 233 3.78 -6.24 -1.70
N GLN A 234 4.54 -7.31 -1.50
CA GLN A 234 5.64 -7.39 -0.55
C GLN A 234 6.95 -7.73 -1.27
N TYR A 235 7.80 -6.73 -1.49
CA TYR A 235 9.14 -6.89 -2.05
C TYR A 235 10.17 -7.09 -0.92
N ASP A 236 11.30 -7.73 -1.20
CA ASP A 236 12.23 -8.16 -0.15
C ASP A 236 13.44 -7.24 0.04
N GLN A 237 13.90 -6.56 -1.01
CA GLN A 237 15.11 -5.74 -0.91
C GLN A 237 14.79 -4.26 -0.67
N PRO A 238 15.36 -3.65 0.39
CA PRO A 238 15.31 -2.21 0.57
C PRO A 238 15.91 -1.48 -0.64
N ARG A 239 15.28 -0.37 -1.01
CA ARG A 239 15.69 0.49 -2.12
C ARG A 239 16.56 1.65 -1.65
N HIS A 240 16.51 1.98 -0.36
CA HIS A 240 17.32 3.04 0.25
C HIS A 240 18.37 2.47 1.21
N GLU A 241 19.61 2.96 1.12
CA GLU A 241 20.73 2.48 1.93
C GLU A 241 20.55 2.67 3.45
N THR A 242 19.79 3.69 3.84
CA THR A 242 19.52 3.96 5.26
C THR A 242 18.45 3.03 5.84
N THR A 243 17.66 2.36 4.98
CA THR A 243 16.71 1.32 5.39
C THR A 243 17.50 0.06 5.72
N ALA A 244 17.72 -0.16 7.01
CA ALA A 244 18.57 -1.23 7.51
C ALA A 244 17.80 -2.17 8.43
N ALA A 245 18.28 -3.39 8.51
CA ALA A 245 17.80 -4.41 9.42
C ALA A 245 18.08 -4.02 10.89
N VAL A 246 17.06 -4.10 11.74
CA VAL A 246 17.12 -3.79 13.19
C VAL A 246 16.42 -4.88 13.99
N THR A 247 16.93 -5.16 15.19
CA THR A 247 16.23 -6.00 16.17
C THR A 247 15.35 -5.09 17.03
N SER A 248 14.09 -5.45 17.15
CA SER A 248 13.15 -4.71 18.00
C SER A 248 13.20 -5.20 19.44
N GLU A 249 13.66 -4.35 20.37
CA GLU A 249 13.61 -4.63 21.82
C GLU A 249 12.17 -4.90 22.30
N ARG A 250 11.19 -4.31 21.62
CA ARG A 250 9.74 -4.45 21.88
C ARG A 250 9.23 -5.88 21.73
N TRP A 251 9.94 -6.73 20.97
CA TRP A 251 9.64 -8.14 20.79
C TRP A 251 10.53 -9.05 21.66
N ALA A 252 11.74 -8.60 21.97
CA ALA A 252 12.68 -9.31 22.84
C ALA A 252 12.31 -9.27 24.34
N SER A 253 11.56 -8.25 24.78
CA SER A 253 11.30 -7.95 26.20
C SER A 253 9.99 -8.49 26.78
N LYS A 254 9.21 -9.30 26.05
CA LYS A 254 7.95 -9.87 26.57
C LYS A 254 8.22 -11.08 27.49
N PRO A 255 7.86 -11.01 28.79
CA PRO A 255 8.00 -12.15 29.70
C PRO A 255 7.14 -13.33 29.22
N GLY A 256 7.71 -14.54 29.16
CA GLY A 256 6.98 -15.77 28.83
C GLY A 256 6.93 -16.15 27.35
N MET A 257 7.53 -15.38 26.43
CA MET A 257 7.79 -15.91 25.09
C MET A 257 9.02 -16.82 25.12
N SER A 258 8.78 -18.14 25.11
CA SER A 258 9.77 -19.12 24.69
C SER A 258 10.30 -18.70 23.32
N LYS A 259 11.64 -18.57 23.20
CA LYS A 259 12.36 -18.20 21.97
C LYS A 259 11.68 -18.79 20.73
N PRO A 260 11.14 -17.99 19.79
CA PRO A 260 10.81 -18.55 18.50
C PRO A 260 12.10 -18.58 17.69
N ASN A 261 12.33 -19.65 16.96
CA ASN A 261 13.37 -19.79 15.94
C ASN A 261 13.19 -18.84 14.74
N ASP A 262 12.46 -17.74 14.93
CA ASP A 262 12.15 -16.73 13.94
C ASP A 262 13.02 -15.52 14.21
N ASP A 263 13.82 -15.17 13.22
CA ASP A 263 14.57 -13.93 13.20
C ASP A 263 13.61 -12.74 13.49
N GLN A 264 13.83 -12.04 14.60
CA GLN A 264 13.04 -10.86 15.00
C GLN A 264 13.52 -9.58 14.31
N THR A 265 14.39 -9.72 13.30
CA THR A 265 14.91 -8.60 12.55
C THR A 265 13.85 -8.05 11.59
N VAL A 266 13.66 -6.74 11.66
CA VAL A 266 12.77 -5.96 10.79
C VAL A 266 13.56 -4.88 10.07
N PHE A 267 13.10 -4.37 8.95
CA PHE A 267 13.68 -3.17 8.34
C PHE A 267 13.15 -1.90 9.02
N GLY A 268 14.05 -0.96 9.31
CA GLY A 268 13.72 0.31 9.94
C GLY A 268 14.68 1.44 9.52
N SER A 269 14.32 2.68 9.87
CA SER A 269 15.08 3.89 9.54
C SER A 269 16.04 4.31 10.68
N PRO A 270 17.22 4.92 10.40
CA PRO A 270 18.24 5.24 11.43
C PRO A 270 17.83 6.39 12.30
N PHE A 271 16.84 7.14 11.86
CA PHE A 271 16.43 8.36 12.52
C PHE A 271 15.27 8.13 13.50
N TRP A 272 14.86 6.88 13.73
CA TRP A 272 13.88 6.56 14.78
C TRP A 272 14.45 6.85 16.16
N GLU A 273 13.69 7.57 16.99
CA GLU A 273 14.12 7.96 18.34
C GLU A 273 14.03 6.79 19.32
N THR A 274 15.19 6.18 19.62
CA THR A 274 15.50 5.22 20.70
C THR A 274 14.69 3.89 20.77
N GLY A 275 15.30 2.84 21.35
CA GLY A 275 14.65 1.53 21.59
C GLY A 275 14.86 0.43 20.53
N PHE A 276 15.86 0.58 19.65
CA PHE A 276 16.19 -0.41 18.62
C PHE A 276 17.66 -0.81 18.69
N GLN A 277 17.91 -2.12 18.63
CA GLN A 277 19.25 -2.69 18.64
C GLN A 277 19.64 -3.19 17.25
N THR A 278 20.94 -3.25 16.98
CA THR A 278 21.48 -3.90 15.77
C THR A 278 21.38 -5.43 15.92
N PRO A 279 21.03 -6.19 14.85
CA PRO A 279 21.03 -7.66 14.89
C PRO A 279 22.37 -8.26 15.29
N GLN A 280 22.35 -9.44 15.91
CA GLN A 280 23.57 -10.13 16.35
C GLN A 280 24.50 -10.41 15.16
N GLY A 281 25.74 -9.95 15.25
CA GLY A 281 26.75 -10.09 14.17
C GLY A 281 26.68 -9.02 13.09
N ALA A 282 25.67 -8.13 13.08
CA ALA A 282 25.69 -6.95 12.24
C ALA A 282 26.60 -5.87 12.86
N LYS A 283 27.33 -5.13 12.00
CA LYS A 283 28.10 -3.97 12.44
C LYS A 283 27.13 -2.94 13.03
N GLN A 284 27.51 -2.28 14.14
CA GLN A 284 26.70 -1.21 14.75
C GLN A 284 26.16 -0.30 13.65
N ARG A 285 24.87 0.04 13.74
CA ARG A 285 24.22 0.87 12.73
C ARG A 285 25.04 2.13 12.49
N ALA A 286 25.50 2.33 11.26
CA ALA A 286 26.14 3.57 10.89
C ALA A 286 25.07 4.66 10.91
N LEU A 287 25.11 5.54 11.91
CA LEU A 287 24.30 6.74 11.88
C LEU A 287 24.90 7.65 10.80
N PRO A 288 24.10 8.11 9.83
CA PRO A 288 24.60 9.02 8.82
C PRO A 288 25.13 10.29 9.51
N ARG A 289 26.37 10.65 9.18
CA ARG A 289 27.04 11.85 9.74
C ARG A 289 26.24 13.11 9.41
N ASP A 290 25.73 13.17 8.20
CA ASP A 290 24.80 14.20 7.73
C ASP A 290 23.44 13.55 7.45
N LYS A 291 22.51 13.72 8.40
CA LYS A 291 21.14 13.19 8.28
C LYS A 291 20.40 13.82 7.09
N LYS A 292 20.64 15.11 6.83
CA LYS A 292 19.98 15.86 5.75
C LYS A 292 20.44 15.34 4.39
N ALA A 293 21.74 15.20 4.18
CA ALA A 293 22.27 14.64 2.94
C ALA A 293 21.75 13.21 2.69
N ALA A 294 21.73 12.36 3.72
CA ALA A 294 21.25 10.99 3.61
C ALA A 294 19.74 10.88 3.34
N GLN A 295 18.92 11.82 3.82
CA GLN A 295 17.48 11.87 3.51
C GLN A 295 17.19 12.35 2.07
N MET A 296 18.08 13.15 1.50
CA MET A 296 17.97 13.66 0.13
C MET A 296 18.43 12.65 -0.93
N ASN A 297 19.08 11.56 -0.53
CA ASN A 297 19.48 10.50 -1.45
C ASN A 297 18.22 9.83 -2.01
N MET A 298 18.11 9.76 -3.33
CA MET A 298 17.02 9.03 -3.98
C MET A 298 17.26 7.52 -3.82
N PRO A 299 16.25 6.74 -3.40
CA PRO A 299 16.38 5.29 -3.42
C PRO A 299 16.52 4.76 -4.85
N GLY A 300 17.16 3.59 -4.95
CA GLY A 300 17.29 2.87 -6.20
C GLY A 300 15.94 2.33 -6.72
N GLY A 301 15.98 1.72 -7.90
CA GLY A 301 14.84 0.95 -8.42
C GLY A 301 14.66 -0.37 -7.66
N PHE A 302 13.54 -1.06 -7.91
CA PHE A 302 13.35 -2.43 -7.41
C PHE A 302 14.43 -3.38 -7.94
N ALA A 303 14.81 -4.35 -7.11
CA ALA A 303 15.66 -5.47 -7.48
C ALA A 303 15.02 -6.33 -8.59
N GLY A 304 15.79 -7.23 -9.20
CA GLY A 304 15.40 -7.90 -10.44
C GLY A 304 14.10 -8.68 -10.30
N PHE A 305 14.03 -9.55 -9.30
CA PHE A 305 12.86 -10.37 -9.02
C PHE A 305 11.78 -9.60 -8.25
N ASP A 306 12.14 -8.61 -7.43
CA ASP A 306 11.17 -7.72 -6.79
C ASP A 306 10.26 -7.02 -7.82
N ARG A 307 10.79 -6.63 -8.99
CA ARG A 307 9.98 -6.11 -10.11
C ARG A 307 8.89 -7.09 -10.56
N ILE A 308 9.21 -8.38 -10.60
CA ILE A 308 8.25 -9.44 -10.96
C ILE A 308 7.15 -9.53 -9.90
N VAL A 309 7.50 -9.43 -8.61
CA VAL A 309 6.52 -9.40 -7.50
C VAL A 309 5.55 -8.23 -7.68
N ILE A 310 6.06 -7.03 -7.99
CA ILE A 310 5.24 -5.85 -8.25
C ILE A 310 4.33 -6.07 -9.46
N GLU A 311 4.87 -6.60 -10.57
CA GLU A 311 4.11 -6.86 -11.79
C GLU A 311 2.98 -7.86 -11.56
N VAL A 312 3.25 -8.99 -10.90
CA VAL A 312 2.25 -10.01 -10.53
C VAL A 312 1.15 -9.40 -9.67
N GLY A 313 1.52 -8.56 -8.69
CA GLY A 313 0.56 -7.88 -7.83
C GLY A 313 -0.38 -6.93 -8.56
N TYR A 314 0.15 -6.13 -9.50
CA TYR A 314 -0.69 -5.27 -10.34
C TYR A 314 -1.59 -6.06 -11.28
N ARG A 315 -1.08 -7.13 -11.91
CA ARG A 315 -1.89 -8.00 -12.77
C ARG A 315 -3.05 -8.62 -12.00
N LEU A 316 -2.79 -9.10 -10.79
CA LEU A 316 -3.82 -9.60 -9.88
C LEU A 316 -4.86 -8.52 -9.54
N ALA A 317 -4.41 -7.33 -9.14
CA ALA A 317 -5.32 -6.24 -8.79
C ALA A 317 -6.18 -5.78 -9.98
N CYS A 318 -5.58 -5.69 -11.17
CA CYS A 318 -6.29 -5.39 -12.41
C CYS A 318 -7.35 -6.46 -12.74
N HIS A 319 -7.03 -7.74 -12.52
CA HIS A 319 -7.99 -8.82 -12.68
C HIS A 319 -9.16 -8.67 -11.69
N LEU A 320 -8.87 -8.52 -10.40
CA LEU A 320 -9.86 -8.49 -9.33
C LEU A 320 -10.76 -7.25 -9.36
N TYR A 321 -10.20 -6.08 -9.67
CA TYR A 321 -10.90 -4.80 -9.43
C TYR A 321 -11.17 -4.00 -10.70
N MET A 322 -10.60 -4.38 -11.83
CA MET A 322 -10.85 -3.73 -13.12
C MET A 322 -11.57 -4.65 -14.12
N ASN A 323 -11.88 -5.89 -13.71
CA ASN A 323 -12.47 -6.94 -14.54
C ASN A 323 -11.64 -7.23 -15.80
N LEU A 324 -10.31 -7.14 -15.70
CA LEU A 324 -9.44 -7.59 -16.78
C LEU A 324 -9.32 -9.12 -16.75
N THR A 325 -9.14 -9.72 -17.93
CA THR A 325 -8.85 -11.15 -18.05
C THR A 325 -7.58 -11.48 -17.26
N PRO A 326 -7.56 -12.56 -16.45
CA PRO A 326 -6.35 -12.98 -15.77
C PRO A 326 -5.22 -13.21 -16.78
N SER A 327 -4.09 -12.55 -16.55
CA SER A 327 -2.89 -12.64 -17.38
C SER A 327 -1.72 -13.34 -16.69
N VAL A 328 -1.86 -13.59 -15.40
CA VAL A 328 -0.96 -14.40 -14.59
C VAL A 328 -1.79 -15.41 -13.81
N TYR A 329 -1.30 -16.65 -13.78
CA TYR A 329 -1.94 -17.78 -13.13
C TYR A 329 -1.02 -18.29 -12.05
N ASN A 330 -1.59 -18.57 -10.87
CA ASN A 330 -0.88 -19.22 -9.78
C ASN A 330 -1.20 -20.72 -9.80
N ILE A 331 -0.17 -21.55 -9.73
CA ILE A 331 -0.27 -23.02 -9.80
C ILE A 331 -0.74 -23.65 -8.49
N GLN A 332 -0.46 -23.03 -7.33
CA GLN A 332 -0.66 -23.66 -6.02
C GLN A 332 -2.01 -23.35 -5.38
N GLU A 333 -2.62 -22.18 -5.62
CA GLU A 333 -3.95 -21.80 -5.13
C GLU A 333 -4.39 -20.45 -5.74
N PRO A 334 -5.68 -20.05 -5.69
CA PRO A 334 -6.09 -18.70 -6.08
C PRO A 334 -5.32 -17.69 -5.23
N PRO A 335 -4.62 -16.71 -5.83
CA PRO A 335 -3.74 -15.83 -5.11
C PRO A 335 -4.49 -15.12 -3.97
N THR A 336 -3.88 -15.17 -2.79
CA THR A 336 -4.33 -14.35 -1.67
C THR A 336 -4.19 -12.87 -2.01
N CYS A 337 -4.85 -12.01 -1.26
CA CYS A 337 -4.66 -10.56 -1.31
C CYS A 337 -3.24 -10.11 -0.87
N VAL A 338 -2.29 -11.03 -0.71
CA VAL A 338 -0.87 -10.77 -0.47
C VAL A 338 -0.04 -11.42 -1.58
N VAL A 339 0.80 -10.63 -2.22
CA VAL A 339 1.75 -11.06 -3.25
C VAL A 339 3.16 -10.82 -2.73
N SER A 340 3.78 -11.89 -2.24
CA SER A 340 5.19 -11.94 -1.84
C SER A 340 6.06 -12.55 -2.93
N THR A 341 7.37 -12.60 -2.72
CA THR A 341 8.31 -13.36 -3.56
C THR A 341 7.91 -14.83 -3.71
N HIS A 342 7.56 -15.50 -2.61
CA HIS A 342 7.03 -16.87 -2.66
C HIS A 342 5.84 -16.97 -3.62
N VAL A 343 4.80 -16.15 -3.44
CA VAL A 343 3.61 -16.17 -4.33
C VAL A 343 3.99 -15.88 -5.79
N ALA A 344 4.91 -14.94 -6.03
CA ALA A 344 5.34 -14.58 -7.38
C ALA A 344 6.13 -15.68 -8.09
N ARG A 345 6.86 -16.55 -7.36
CA ARG A 345 7.57 -17.70 -7.95
C ARG A 345 6.62 -18.73 -8.55
N PHE A 346 5.43 -18.88 -7.96
CA PHE A 346 4.38 -19.77 -8.45
C PHE A 346 3.46 -19.14 -9.51
N CYS A 347 3.75 -17.90 -9.90
CA CYS A 347 3.00 -17.14 -10.89
C CYS A 347 3.70 -17.17 -12.25
N TYR A 348 2.95 -17.40 -13.32
CA TYR A 348 3.46 -17.41 -14.69
C TYR A 348 2.41 -16.88 -15.67
N PRO A 349 2.82 -16.31 -16.83
CA PRO A 349 1.91 -15.79 -17.82
C PRO A 349 1.15 -16.93 -18.51
N ASN A 350 -0.02 -16.61 -19.07
CA ASN A 350 -0.69 -17.53 -19.98
C ASN A 350 0.18 -17.80 -21.21
N GLY A 351 0.25 -19.05 -21.67
CA GLY A 351 1.11 -19.42 -22.79
C GLY A 351 1.30 -20.92 -22.94
N THR A 352 2.12 -21.31 -23.89
CA THR A 352 2.54 -22.71 -24.10
C THR A 352 3.45 -23.18 -22.96
N LYS A 353 3.50 -24.50 -22.74
CA LYS A 353 4.41 -25.11 -21.73
C LYS A 353 5.87 -24.67 -21.93
N ALA A 354 6.33 -24.52 -23.18
CA ALA A 354 7.69 -24.07 -23.49
C ALA A 354 7.92 -22.60 -23.10
N GLU A 355 6.96 -21.71 -23.34
CA GLU A 355 7.04 -20.31 -22.92
C GLU A 355 7.03 -20.18 -21.40
N GLN A 356 6.23 -20.99 -20.71
CA GLN A 356 6.17 -21.05 -19.25
C GLN A 356 7.49 -21.55 -18.66
N GLN A 357 8.08 -22.61 -19.21
CA GLN A 357 9.39 -23.11 -18.81
C GLN A 357 10.50 -22.07 -19.01
N LYS A 358 10.48 -21.35 -20.15
CA LYS A 358 11.42 -20.26 -20.42
C LYS A 358 11.25 -19.11 -19.42
N TYR A 359 10.00 -18.73 -19.12
CA TYR A 359 9.67 -17.70 -18.14
C TYR A 359 10.21 -18.06 -16.76
N VAL A 360 9.92 -19.28 -16.28
CA VAL A 360 10.40 -19.79 -14.99
C VAL A 360 11.92 -19.81 -14.91
N LYS A 361 12.61 -20.30 -15.95
CA LYS A 361 14.08 -20.33 -15.97
C LYS A 361 14.70 -18.93 -15.90
N ASN A 362 14.14 -17.97 -16.63
CA ASN A 362 14.64 -16.59 -16.61
C ASN A 362 14.44 -15.94 -15.23
N ASN A 363 13.26 -16.15 -14.64
CA ASN A 363 12.90 -15.60 -13.34
C ASN A 363 13.70 -16.21 -12.19
N GLU A 364 13.98 -17.51 -12.23
CA GLU A 364 14.90 -18.16 -11.28
C GLU A 364 16.30 -17.53 -11.35
N GLY A 365 16.79 -17.22 -12.56
CA GLY A 365 18.07 -16.53 -12.75
C GLY A 365 18.11 -15.15 -12.09
N LEU A 366 17.03 -14.36 -12.22
CA LEU A 366 16.89 -13.06 -11.57
C LEU A 366 16.88 -13.18 -10.05
N ASP A 367 16.08 -14.12 -9.51
CA ASP A 367 15.94 -14.36 -8.07
C ASP A 367 17.27 -14.81 -7.43
N ARG A 368 18.02 -15.68 -8.13
CA ARG A 368 19.37 -16.08 -7.69
C ARG A 368 20.36 -14.92 -7.72
N ASN A 369 20.29 -14.04 -8.72
CA ASN A 369 21.13 -12.84 -8.77
C ASN A 369 20.81 -11.88 -7.60
N ASP A 370 19.52 -11.73 -7.28
CA ASP A 370 19.06 -10.94 -6.15
C ASP A 370 19.57 -11.51 -4.81
N LEU A 371 19.52 -12.83 -4.60
CA LEU A 371 20.15 -13.48 -3.44
C LEU A 371 21.66 -13.22 -3.36
N GLN A 372 22.37 -13.27 -4.48
CA GLN A 372 23.82 -12.97 -4.50
C GLN A 372 24.09 -11.50 -4.16
N ALA A 373 23.23 -10.57 -4.60
CA ALA A 373 23.32 -9.17 -4.23
C ALA A 373 23.06 -8.99 -2.72
N MET A 374 22.04 -9.64 -2.16
CA MET A 374 21.75 -9.64 -0.72
C MET A 374 22.95 -10.12 0.11
N LYS A 375 23.58 -11.24 -0.29
CA LYS A 375 24.78 -11.78 0.38
C LYS A 375 25.99 -10.84 0.35
N LYS A 376 26.12 -10.01 -0.69
CA LYS A 376 27.25 -9.09 -0.90
C LYS A 376 27.00 -7.71 -0.31
N ASN A 377 25.74 -7.28 -0.18
CA ASN A 377 25.39 -5.92 0.19
C ASN A 377 25.47 -5.72 1.72
N GLN A 378 26.67 -5.37 2.19
CA GLN A 378 26.91 -5.07 3.61
C GLN A 378 26.25 -3.76 4.08
N ALA A 379 25.84 -2.87 3.18
CA ALA A 379 25.28 -1.56 3.54
C ALA A 379 23.87 -1.65 4.12
N LEU A 380 23.06 -2.62 3.66
CA LEU A 380 21.68 -2.84 4.13
C LEU A 380 21.60 -3.60 5.47
N GLN A 381 22.75 -4.04 5.99
CA GLN A 381 22.92 -4.71 7.28
C GLN A 381 22.01 -5.93 7.52
N GLN A 382 21.55 -6.62 6.46
CA GLN A 382 20.66 -7.77 6.56
C GLN A 382 21.24 -8.83 7.52
N SER A 383 20.42 -9.37 8.40
CA SER A 383 20.81 -10.47 9.28
C SER A 383 21.10 -11.72 8.44
N LYS A 384 22.04 -12.53 8.91
CA LYS A 384 22.31 -13.84 8.28
C LYS A 384 21.04 -14.69 8.19
N ALA A 385 20.19 -14.67 9.23
CA ALA A 385 18.98 -15.47 9.26
C ALA A 385 17.92 -15.02 8.22
N MET A 386 17.81 -13.71 7.91
CA MET A 386 16.96 -13.25 6.79
C MET A 386 17.46 -13.77 5.44
N VAL A 387 18.78 -13.71 5.21
CA VAL A 387 19.39 -14.20 3.98
C VAL A 387 19.26 -15.72 3.85
N ASP A 388 19.55 -16.47 4.91
CA ASP A 388 19.43 -17.93 4.95
C ASP A 388 17.97 -18.36 4.75
N ARG A 389 17.01 -17.64 5.33
CA ARG A 389 15.57 -17.87 5.10
C ARG A 389 15.19 -17.64 3.64
N TYR A 390 15.61 -16.52 3.04
CA TYR A 390 15.34 -16.23 1.64
C TYR A 390 15.92 -17.30 0.73
N GLU A 391 17.17 -17.73 0.98
CA GLU A 391 17.83 -18.79 0.22
C GLU A 391 17.09 -20.14 0.33
N ARG A 392 16.61 -20.48 1.52
CA ARG A 392 15.79 -21.68 1.73
C ARG A 392 14.48 -21.59 0.94
N GLU A 393 13.70 -20.53 1.12
CA GLU A 393 12.44 -20.29 0.40
C GLU A 393 12.67 -20.35 -1.12
N LEU A 394 13.72 -19.69 -1.63
CA LEU A 394 14.09 -19.71 -3.05
C LEU A 394 14.34 -21.15 -3.55
N ASN A 395 15.17 -21.92 -2.84
CA ASN A 395 15.56 -23.24 -3.28
C ASN A 395 14.39 -24.23 -3.24
N GLU A 396 13.54 -24.15 -2.21
CA GLU A 396 12.32 -24.95 -2.06
C GLU A 396 11.33 -24.63 -3.19
N ASP A 397 10.96 -23.34 -3.34
CA ASP A 397 9.96 -22.87 -4.30
C ASP A 397 10.33 -23.20 -5.75
N TRP A 398 11.58 -22.91 -6.17
CA TRP A 398 12.00 -23.19 -7.54
C TRP A 398 12.17 -24.68 -7.82
N THR A 399 12.52 -25.48 -6.81
CA THR A 399 12.56 -26.94 -6.96
C THR A 399 11.17 -27.50 -7.16
N GLU A 400 10.19 -26.98 -6.43
CA GLU A 400 8.79 -27.35 -6.63
C GLU A 400 8.27 -26.90 -8.00
N MET A 401 8.50 -25.65 -8.38
CA MET A 401 8.07 -25.12 -9.68
C MET A 401 8.61 -25.92 -10.86
N ARG A 402 9.86 -26.40 -10.80
CA ARG A 402 10.42 -27.28 -11.81
C ARG A 402 9.69 -28.62 -11.92
N LYS A 403 9.28 -29.21 -10.79
CA LYS A 403 8.53 -30.48 -10.77
C LYS A 403 7.14 -30.33 -11.40
N ILE A 404 6.50 -29.18 -11.21
CA ILE A 404 5.15 -28.95 -11.74
C ILE A 404 5.18 -28.72 -13.25
N LEU A 405 6.26 -28.13 -13.78
CA LEU A 405 6.40 -27.81 -15.20
C LEU A 405 7.23 -28.81 -16.01
N SER A 406 7.84 -29.83 -15.38
CA SER A 406 8.39 -31.01 -16.05
C SER A 406 7.27 -31.89 -16.58
#